data_AF-A0A2N2EIT7-F1
#
_entry.id   AF-A0A2N2EIT7-F1
#
_cell.length_a   1.000
_cell.length_b   1.000
_cell.length_c   1.000
_cell.angle_alpha   90.00
_cell.angle_beta   90.00
_cell.angle_gamma   90.00
#
_symmetry.space_group_name_H-M   'P 1'
#
loop_
_entity.id
_entity.type
_entity.pdbx_description
1 polymer ?
#
loop_
_entity_poly.entity_id
_entity_poly.type
_entity_poly.pdbx_seq_one_letter_code
_entity_poly.pdbx_strand_id
1 'polypeptide(L)'
;MIKGTPFAAHFANHGRSPFPHDAAGVPWTAAFINSKDDPVTDLTENMAAEQKARTTYEHLIKLSDDPGVIDTLRFLREREVVHFQRFGETLRIVEDYQNTKKFY
;
A
#
# COMPACT_ATOMS: atom_id res chain seq x y z
N MET A 1 25.09 6.17 -17.32
CA MET A 1 24.41 7.17 -18.18
C MET A 1 22.92 6.80 -18.23
N ILE A 2 21.97 7.72 -18.06
CA ILE A 2 20.53 7.40 -17.92
C ILE A 2 19.84 7.12 -19.28
N LYS A 3 20.42 7.63 -20.38
CA LYS A 3 19.92 7.44 -21.75
C LYS A 3 19.82 5.94 -22.10
N GLY A 4 18.67 5.51 -22.59
CA GLY A 4 18.39 4.10 -22.96
C GLY A 4 17.90 3.21 -21.82
N THR A 5 17.75 3.74 -20.60
CA THR A 5 17.15 3.03 -19.46
C THR A 5 15.67 3.39 -19.29
N PRO A 6 14.88 2.58 -18.55
CA PRO A 6 13.51 2.94 -18.18
C PRO A 6 13.39 4.29 -17.42
N PHE A 7 14.48 4.78 -16.82
CA PHE A 7 14.50 6.04 -16.08
C PHE A 7 14.68 7.29 -16.94
N ALA A 8 14.95 7.15 -18.24
CA ALA A 8 15.18 8.30 -19.14
C ALA A 8 13.97 9.23 -19.23
N ALA A 9 12.76 8.67 -19.32
CA ALA A 9 11.52 9.44 -19.39
C ALA A 9 11.27 10.21 -18.08
N HIS A 10 11.45 9.55 -16.93
CA HIS A 10 11.34 10.19 -15.62
C HIS A 10 12.33 11.37 -15.50
N PHE A 11 13.60 11.15 -15.83
CA PHE A 11 14.62 12.19 -15.72
C PHE A 11 14.34 13.39 -16.63
N ALA A 12 13.80 13.16 -17.84
CA ALA A 12 13.42 14.24 -18.74
C ALA A 12 12.31 15.14 -18.18
N ASN A 13 11.32 14.55 -17.49
CA ASN A 13 10.17 15.29 -16.97
C ASN A 13 10.40 15.86 -15.56
N HIS A 14 11.15 15.16 -14.72
CA HIS A 14 11.22 15.43 -13.27
C HIS A 14 12.66 15.55 -12.74
N GLY A 15 13.68 15.32 -13.59
CA GLY A 15 15.07 15.31 -13.15
C GLY A 15 15.34 14.20 -12.14
N ARG A 16 15.81 14.57 -10.94
CA ARG A 16 16.03 13.65 -9.81
C ARG A 16 14.98 13.81 -8.70
N SER A 17 13.96 14.64 -8.93
CA SER A 17 12.93 14.92 -7.93
C SER A 17 11.95 13.75 -7.86
N PRO A 18 11.48 13.37 -6.65
CA PRO A 18 10.36 12.45 -6.53
C PRO A 18 9.13 12.99 -7.26
N PHE A 19 8.48 12.14 -8.06
CA PHE A 19 7.18 12.42 -8.67
C PHE A 19 6.26 11.23 -8.36
N PRO A 20 5.00 11.45 -7.96
CA PRO A 20 4.09 10.37 -7.56
C PRO A 20 3.55 9.64 -8.79
N HIS A 21 4.32 8.68 -9.28
CA HIS A 21 3.91 7.74 -10.32
C HIS A 21 4.46 6.35 -10.00
N ASP A 22 3.86 5.32 -10.57
CA ASP A 22 4.32 3.95 -10.38
C ASP A 22 5.61 3.64 -11.18
N ALA A 23 6.16 2.44 -11.01
CA ALA A 23 7.38 2.01 -11.71
C ALA A 23 7.26 2.01 -13.25
N ALA A 24 6.04 2.03 -13.80
CA ALA A 24 5.77 2.07 -15.24
C ALA A 24 5.51 3.49 -15.78
N GLY A 25 5.47 4.51 -14.92
CA GLY A 25 5.23 5.89 -15.33
C GLY A 25 3.79 6.38 -15.21
N VAL A 26 2.89 5.58 -14.64
CA VAL A 26 1.47 5.96 -14.47
C VAL A 26 1.33 6.90 -13.27
N PRO A 27 0.86 8.15 -13.44
CA PRO A 27 0.67 9.06 -12.33
C PRO A 27 -0.30 8.52 -11.29
N TRP A 28 -0.03 8.80 -10.01
CA TRP A 28 -0.99 8.55 -8.96
C TRP A 28 -2.27 9.35 -9.20
N THR A 29 -3.42 8.72 -9.00
CA THR A 29 -4.73 9.36 -9.14
C THR A 29 -5.66 8.92 -8.02
N ALA A 30 -6.73 9.70 -7.81
CA ALA A 30 -7.80 9.33 -6.88
C ALA A 30 -8.52 8.01 -7.25
N ALA A 31 -8.33 7.48 -8.46
CA ALA A 31 -8.92 6.20 -8.87
C ALA A 31 -8.36 4.99 -8.08
N PHE A 32 -7.27 5.16 -7.34
CA PHE A 32 -6.72 4.15 -6.43
C PHE A 32 -7.33 4.18 -5.03
N ILE A 33 -8.22 5.14 -4.74
CA ILE A 33 -8.94 5.23 -3.48
C ILE A 33 -10.32 4.59 -3.67
N ASN A 34 -10.64 3.66 -2.79
CA ASN A 34 -11.98 3.11 -2.67
C ASN A 34 -12.57 3.49 -1.31
N SER A 35 -13.85 3.83 -1.32
CA SER A 35 -14.63 4.20 -0.14
C SER A 35 -16.09 3.97 -0.48
N LYS A 36 -16.78 3.14 0.32
CA LYS A 36 -18.12 2.66 0.02
C LYS A 36 -19.14 2.86 1.13
N ASP A 37 -18.78 3.58 2.21
CA ASP A 37 -19.61 3.87 3.40
C ASP A 37 -19.98 2.62 4.22
N ASP A 38 -20.04 1.44 3.58
CA ASP A 38 -20.13 0.16 4.27
C ASP A 38 -18.79 -0.21 4.94
N PRO A 39 -18.74 -0.22 6.28
CA PRO A 39 -17.48 -0.42 7.00
C PRO A 39 -16.91 -1.83 6.85
N VAL A 40 -17.74 -2.84 6.59
CA VAL A 40 -17.30 -4.22 6.34
C VAL A 40 -16.54 -4.29 5.01
N THR A 41 -17.09 -3.69 3.96
CA THR A 41 -16.46 -3.58 2.64
C THR A 41 -15.16 -2.80 2.73
N ASP A 42 -15.16 -1.61 3.35
CA ASP A 42 -13.98 -0.76 3.44
C ASP A 42 -12.85 -1.43 4.27
N LEU A 43 -13.17 -2.08 5.40
CA LEU A 43 -12.17 -2.80 6.20
C LEU A 43 -11.61 -4.04 5.49
N THR A 44 -12.45 -4.78 4.77
CA THR A 44 -12.02 -5.93 3.97
C THR A 44 -11.05 -5.50 2.87
N GLU A 45 -11.36 -4.38 2.21
CA GLU A 45 -10.48 -3.83 1.20
C GLU A 45 -9.14 -3.34 1.78
N ASN A 46 -9.16 -2.66 2.93
CA ASN A 46 -7.96 -2.22 3.62
C ASN A 46 -7.05 -3.42 3.96
N MET A 47 -7.61 -4.52 4.47
CA MET A 47 -6.85 -5.75 4.69
C MET A 47 -6.20 -6.29 3.40
N ALA A 48 -6.93 -6.27 2.28
CA ALA A 48 -6.37 -6.68 1.00
C ALA A 48 -5.26 -5.74 0.51
N ALA A 49 -5.39 -4.43 0.74
CA ALA A 49 -4.39 -3.43 0.39
C ALA A 49 -3.07 -3.69 1.14
N GLU A 50 -3.10 -3.95 2.45
CA GLU A 50 -1.87 -4.21 3.23
C GLU A 50 -1.16 -5.49 2.82
N GLN A 51 -1.90 -6.55 2.44
CA GLN A 51 -1.28 -7.76 1.90
C GLN A 51 -0.59 -7.53 0.55
N LYS A 52 -1.17 -6.68 -0.32
CA LYS A 52 -0.57 -6.27 -1.59
C LYS A 52 0.69 -5.43 -1.35
N ALA A 53 0.64 -4.46 -0.44
CA ALA A 53 1.79 -3.64 -0.06
C ALA A 53 2.94 -4.51 0.50
N ARG A 54 2.64 -5.41 1.44
CA ARG A 54 3.61 -6.38 1.99
C ARG A 54 4.30 -7.18 0.90
N THR A 55 3.53 -7.71 -0.06
CA THR A 55 4.07 -8.50 -1.18
C THR A 55 4.98 -7.66 -2.07
N THR A 56 4.60 -6.41 -2.35
CA THR A 56 5.45 -5.46 -3.08
C THR A 56 6.77 -5.23 -2.34
N TYR A 57 6.75 -5.02 -1.02
CA TYR A 57 7.98 -4.85 -0.24
C TYR A 57 8.87 -6.09 -0.27
N GLU A 58 8.30 -7.29 -0.21
CA GLU A 58 9.07 -8.54 -0.37
C GLU A 58 9.74 -8.65 -1.74
N HIS A 59 9.08 -8.21 -2.81
CA HIS A 59 9.71 -8.14 -4.14
C HIS A 59 10.85 -7.11 -4.18
N LEU A 60 10.66 -5.93 -3.60
CA LEU A 60 11.68 -4.89 -3.56
C LEU A 60 12.91 -5.30 -2.72
N ILE A 61 12.71 -6.00 -1.60
CA ILE A 61 13.80 -6.56 -0.79
C ILE A 61 14.63 -7.56 -1.61
N LYS A 62 13.98 -8.39 -2.44
CA LYS A 62 14.69 -9.33 -3.33
C LYS A 62 15.44 -8.64 -4.47
N LEU A 63 14.99 -7.45 -4.88
CA LEU A 63 15.56 -6.70 -6.01
C LEU A 63 16.73 -5.80 -5.60
N SER A 64 16.78 -5.37 -4.33
CA SER A 64 17.77 -4.42 -3.83
C SER A 64 18.97 -5.12 -3.19
N ASP A 65 20.15 -4.51 -3.33
CA ASP A 65 21.40 -4.84 -2.65
C ASP A 65 21.82 -3.78 -1.62
N ASP A 66 21.08 -2.66 -1.52
CA ASP A 66 21.37 -1.55 -0.61
C ASP A 66 20.87 -1.87 0.82
N PRO A 67 21.76 -1.94 1.84
CA PRO A 67 21.36 -2.30 3.20
C PRO A 67 20.35 -1.32 3.83
N GLY A 68 20.42 -0.03 3.51
CA GLY A 68 19.52 0.98 4.06
C GLY A 68 18.11 0.89 3.47
N VAL A 69 18.02 0.60 2.17
CA VAL A 69 16.74 0.30 1.49
C VAL A 69 16.13 -0.97 2.07
N ILE A 70 16.91 -2.04 2.22
CA ILE A 70 16.43 -3.32 2.76
C ILE A 70 15.93 -3.15 4.20
N ASP A 71 16.67 -2.46 5.07
CA ASP A 71 16.26 -2.25 6.46
C ASP A 71 14.95 -1.45 6.57
N THR A 72 14.84 -0.38 5.76
CA THR A 72 13.61 0.41 5.66
C THR A 72 12.42 -0.44 5.22
N LEU A 73 12.60 -1.25 4.17
CA LEU A 73 11.54 -2.11 3.64
C LEU A 73 11.15 -3.22 4.62
N ARG A 74 12.10 -3.76 5.41
CA ARG A 74 11.80 -4.74 6.47
C ARG A 74 10.92 -4.13 7.55
N PHE A 75 11.23 -2.91 7.98
CA PHE A 75 10.39 -2.20 8.93
C PHE A 75 8.97 -1.98 8.40
N LEU A 76 8.84 -1.48 7.16
CA LEU A 76 7.53 -1.26 6.53
C LEU A 76 6.76 -2.58 6.35
N ARG A 77 7.45 -3.65 5.92
CA ARG A 77 6.84 -4.99 5.78
C ARG A 77 6.20 -5.48 7.08
N GLU A 78 6.88 -5.33 8.22
CA GLU A 78 6.28 -5.76 9.49
C GLU A 78 5.14 -4.86 9.95
N ARG A 79 5.17 -3.58 9.58
CA ARG A 79 4.01 -2.71 9.81
C ARG A 79 2.78 -3.17 9.04
N GLU A 80 2.93 -3.68 7.81
CA GLU A 80 1.77 -4.19 7.07
C GLU A 80 1.15 -5.44 7.69
N VAL A 81 1.96 -6.26 8.38
CA VAL A 81 1.42 -7.37 9.19
C VAL A 81 0.57 -6.82 10.34
N VAL A 82 1.05 -5.78 11.01
CA VAL A 82 0.32 -5.13 12.12
C VAL A 82 -0.94 -4.44 11.60
N HIS A 83 -0.88 -3.67 10.50
CA HIS A 83 -2.05 -3.01 9.93
C HIS A 83 -3.12 -4.02 9.51
N PHE A 84 -2.74 -5.11 8.83
CA PHE A 84 -3.65 -6.20 8.48
C PHE A 84 -4.37 -6.77 9.71
N GLN A 85 -3.63 -7.04 10.79
CA GLN A 85 -4.19 -7.55 12.04
C GLN A 85 -5.15 -6.56 12.69
N ARG A 86 -4.81 -5.26 12.71
CA ARG A 86 -5.66 -4.21 13.31
C ARG A 86 -6.93 -3.97 12.51
N PHE A 87 -6.88 -4.01 11.19
CA PHE A 87 -8.09 -3.96 10.36
C PHE A 87 -8.96 -5.19 10.57
N GLY A 88 -8.37 -6.39 10.66
CA GLY A 88 -9.12 -7.61 10.97
C GLY A 88 -9.75 -7.61 12.37
N GLU A 89 -9.06 -7.09 13.38
CA GLU A 89 -9.61 -6.87 14.72
C GLU A 89 -10.80 -5.90 14.69
N THR A 90 -10.64 -4.78 13.98
CA THR A 90 -11.69 -3.76 13.81
C THR A 90 -12.89 -4.34 13.07
N LEU A 91 -12.67 -5.14 12.04
CA LEU A 91 -13.74 -5.81 11.28
C LEU A 91 -14.62 -6.65 12.20
N ARG A 92 -14.02 -7.47 13.06
CA ARG A 92 -14.80 -8.26 14.03
C ARG A 92 -15.60 -7.39 14.99
N ILE A 93 -15.02 -6.31 15.50
CA ILE A 93 -15.72 -5.37 16.39
C ILE A 93 -16.92 -4.74 15.67
N VAL A 94 -16.76 -4.36 14.41
CA VAL A 94 -17.84 -3.79 13.58
C VAL A 94 -18.95 -4.81 13.36
N GLU A 95 -18.61 -6.04 13.00
CA GLU A 95 -19.59 -7.12 12.82
C GLU A 95 -20.35 -7.41 14.12
N ASP A 96 -19.66 -7.51 15.26
CA ASP A 96 -20.27 -7.69 16.57
C ASP A 96 -21.24 -6.54 16.89
N TYR A 97 -20.82 -5.28 16.65
CA TYR A 97 -21.68 -4.11 16.84
C TYR A 97 -22.91 -4.13 15.93
N GLN A 98 -22.74 -4.47 14.65
CA GLN A 98 -23.86 -4.56 13.70
C GLN A 98 -24.87 -5.65 14.08
N ASN A 99 -24.40 -6.73 14.69
CA ASN A 99 -25.24 -7.83 15.19
C ASN A 99 -25.92 -7.53 16.53
N THR A 100 -25.65 -6.38 17.16
CA THR A 100 -26.36 -5.97 18.38
C THR A 100 -27.81 -5.57 18.09
N LYS A 101 -28.70 -5.82 19.07
CA LYS A 101 -30.09 -5.37 18.99
C LYS A 101 -30.13 -3.85 19.08
N LYS A 102 -30.54 -3.20 17.99
CA LYS A 102 -30.72 -1.74 17.95
C LYS A 102 -32.14 -1.39 18.43
N PHE A 103 -32.23 -0.46 19.37
CA PHE A 103 -33.48 0.17 19.79
C PHE A 103 -33.55 1.53 19.10
N TYR A 104 -34.66 1.81 18.42
CA TYR A 104 -34.92 3.07 17.70
C TYR A 104 -36.15 3.74 18.28
#